data_AF-A0A256A669-F1
#
_entry.id   AF-A0A256A669-F1
#
_cell.length_a   1.000
_cell.length_b   1.000
_cell.length_c   1.000
_cell.angle_alpha   90.00
_cell.angle_beta   90.00
_cell.angle_gamma   90.00
#
_symmetry.space_group_name_H-M   'P 1'
#
loop_
_entity.id
_entity.type
_entity.pdbx_description
1 polymer ?
#
loop_
_entity_poly.entity_id
_entity_poly.type
_entity_poly.pdbx_seq_one_letter_code
_entity_poly.pdbx_strand_id
1 'polypeptide(L)'
;MKSYLLIILSIYNAIGFSQEKPNINDAFGLRFIEERVIVLNKKNDKSVLNNPNLISIEVDSLNTYNSDILFYRFKLGKNKVQLLDESIEISINSSSCNEYILALNINNYTSYRLKGFNGNDLLFLLRDINRLSSSKISSKKLLLSLSNLNIGVDFSGIYKALLSLDFEAECLKTCSDGKEAHGKIHK
;
A
#
# COMPACT_ATOMS: atom_id res chain seq x y z
N MET A 1 48.40 -8.35 -44.13
CA MET A 1 47.56 -7.77 -43.06
C MET A 1 46.58 -8.85 -42.62
N LYS A 2 46.65 -9.26 -41.34
CA LYS A 2 45.72 -10.23 -40.74
C LYS A 2 44.45 -9.47 -40.36
N SER A 3 43.30 -9.84 -40.93
CA SER A 3 42.00 -9.39 -40.45
C SER A 3 41.41 -10.45 -39.55
N TYR A 4 41.48 -10.21 -38.25
CA TYR A 4 40.61 -10.80 -37.24
C TYR A 4 39.76 -9.66 -36.68
N LEU A 5 38.44 -9.85 -36.59
CA LEU A 5 37.58 -9.49 -35.46
C LEU A 5 36.11 -9.76 -35.88
N LEU A 6 35.55 -10.89 -35.43
CA LEU A 6 34.72 -11.04 -34.22
C LEU A 6 33.25 -10.66 -34.45
N ILE A 7 32.47 -11.67 -34.80
CA ILE A 7 31.02 -11.71 -34.65
C ILE A 7 30.75 -11.90 -33.15
N ILE A 8 30.29 -10.86 -32.47
CA ILE A 8 29.72 -10.99 -31.12
C ILE A 8 28.22 -11.22 -31.27
N LEU A 9 27.82 -12.50 -31.26
CA LEU A 9 26.42 -12.89 -31.05
C LEU A 9 26.09 -12.65 -29.57
N SER A 10 25.45 -11.53 -29.27
CA SER A 10 24.82 -11.32 -27.97
C SER A 10 23.42 -11.94 -28.02
N ILE A 11 23.33 -13.26 -27.79
CA ILE A 11 22.07 -13.89 -27.41
C ILE A 11 21.84 -13.49 -25.95
N TYR A 12 21.28 -12.30 -25.72
CA TYR A 12 20.59 -12.05 -24.48
C TYR A 12 19.37 -12.98 -24.47
N ASN A 13 19.50 -14.08 -23.74
CA ASN A 13 18.36 -14.79 -23.20
C ASN A 13 17.62 -13.80 -22.29
N ALA A 14 16.75 -13.01 -22.89
CA ALA A 14 15.63 -12.45 -22.17
C ALA A 14 14.77 -13.64 -21.76
N ILE A 15 15.08 -14.20 -20.59
CA ILE A 15 14.09 -14.93 -19.81
C ILE A 15 12.98 -13.91 -19.61
N GLY A 16 11.94 -14.03 -20.44
CA GLY A 16 10.73 -13.26 -20.31
C GLY A 16 10.13 -13.57 -18.97
N PHE A 17 10.46 -12.76 -17.96
CA PHE A 17 9.54 -12.55 -16.87
C PHE A 17 8.26 -12.02 -17.53
N SER A 18 7.26 -12.88 -17.61
CA SER A 18 5.88 -12.44 -17.74
C SER A 18 5.64 -11.51 -16.56
N GLN A 19 5.80 -10.20 -16.78
CA GLN A 19 5.41 -9.19 -15.81
C GLN A 19 3.89 -9.24 -15.77
N GLU A 20 3.34 -10.12 -14.94
CA GLU A 20 1.96 -9.97 -14.50
C GLU A 20 1.83 -8.56 -13.94
N LYS A 21 0.85 -7.82 -14.45
CA LYS A 21 0.60 -6.45 -14.04
C LYS A 21 0.37 -6.46 -12.52
N PRO A 22 1.06 -5.60 -11.73
CA PRO A 22 0.96 -5.63 -10.28
C PRO A 22 -0.51 -5.55 -9.85
N ASN A 23 -0.97 -6.58 -9.15
CA ASN A 23 -2.34 -6.65 -8.63
C ASN A 23 -2.39 -5.89 -7.30
N ILE A 24 -3.55 -5.33 -6.94
CA ILE A 24 -3.73 -4.67 -5.64
C ILE A 24 -3.41 -5.60 -4.47
N ASN A 25 -3.70 -6.89 -4.61
CA ASN A 25 -3.39 -7.90 -3.60
C ASN A 25 -1.88 -7.96 -3.31
N ASP A 26 -1.05 -7.89 -4.36
CA ASP A 26 0.40 -7.88 -4.25
C ASP A 26 0.89 -6.59 -3.57
N ALA A 27 0.26 -5.46 -3.89
CA ALA A 27 0.58 -4.18 -3.25
C ALA A 27 0.29 -4.22 -1.74
N PHE A 28 -0.84 -4.80 -1.31
CA PHE A 28 -1.10 -5.02 0.11
C PHE A 28 -0.08 -5.99 0.73
N GLY A 29 0.23 -7.10 0.05
CA GLY A 29 1.18 -8.09 0.54
C GLY A 29 2.57 -7.50 0.77
N LEU A 30 3.06 -6.73 -0.20
CA LEU A 30 4.32 -6.01 -0.10
C LEU A 30 4.31 -5.03 1.08
N ARG A 31 3.30 -4.16 1.18
CA ARG A 31 3.22 -3.17 2.27
C ARG A 31 3.11 -3.82 3.64
N PHE A 32 2.36 -4.91 3.76
CA PHE A 32 2.19 -5.61 5.04
C PHE A 32 3.48 -6.26 5.51
N ILE A 33 4.29 -6.80 4.60
CA ILE A 33 5.61 -7.35 4.93
C ILE A 33 6.62 -6.24 5.23
N GLU A 34 6.71 -5.21 4.37
CA GLU A 34 7.62 -4.07 4.54
C GLU A 34 7.41 -3.37 5.89
N GLU A 35 6.15 -3.16 6.27
CA GLU A 35 5.80 -2.46 7.51
C GLU A 35 5.60 -3.42 8.70
N ARG A 36 5.95 -4.70 8.55
CA ARG A 36 5.83 -5.75 9.57
C ARG A 36 4.43 -5.88 10.20
N VAL A 37 3.40 -5.53 9.44
CA VAL A 37 2.00 -5.89 9.75
C VAL A 37 1.84 -7.40 9.71
N ILE A 38 2.50 -8.04 8.73
CA ILE A 38 2.59 -9.48 8.60
C ILE A 38 4.05 -9.88 8.66
N VAL A 39 4.35 -10.90 9.47
CA VAL A 39 5.66 -11.54 9.53
C VAL A 39 5.49 -13.01 9.14
N LEU A 40 6.22 -13.41 8.10
CA LEU A 40 6.27 -14.77 7.59
C LEU A 40 7.51 -15.46 8.15
N ASN A 41 7.36 -16.63 8.75
CA ASN A 41 8.50 -17.43 9.20
C ASN A 41 8.47 -18.82 8.57
N LYS A 42 9.63 -19.42 8.34
CA LYS A 42 9.70 -20.86 8.10
C LYS A 42 9.40 -21.62 9.39
N LYS A 43 8.56 -22.65 9.33
CA LYS A 43 8.21 -23.49 10.49
C LYS A 43 9.41 -24.16 11.16
N ASN A 44 10.40 -24.59 10.36
CA ASN A 44 11.49 -25.43 10.84
C ASN A 44 12.59 -24.66 11.57
N ASP A 45 12.96 -23.48 11.09
CA ASP A 45 14.10 -22.70 11.61
C ASP A 45 13.70 -21.30 12.10
N LYS A 46 12.41 -20.94 11.99
CA LYS A 46 11.85 -19.64 12.37
C LYS A 46 12.51 -18.44 11.68
N SER A 47 13.17 -18.65 10.55
CA SER A 47 13.74 -17.56 9.75
C SER A 47 12.63 -16.71 9.13
N VAL A 48 12.79 -15.39 9.22
CA VAL A 48 11.85 -14.41 8.64
C VAL A 48 11.99 -14.37 7.12
N LEU A 49 10.86 -14.41 6.42
CA LEU A 49 10.77 -14.33 4.96
C LEU A 49 10.14 -12.99 4.55
N ASN A 50 10.76 -12.34 3.56
CA ASN A 50 10.31 -11.04 3.03
C ASN A 50 9.76 -11.13 1.60
N ASN A 51 9.10 -12.25 1.26
CA ASN A 51 8.59 -12.48 -0.08
C ASN A 51 7.05 -12.39 -0.11
N PRO A 52 6.45 -11.35 -0.73
CA PRO A 52 5.00 -11.20 -0.82
C PRO A 52 4.31 -12.28 -1.63
N ASN A 53 5.03 -12.97 -2.52
CA ASN A 53 4.47 -14.05 -3.35
C ASN A 53 4.18 -15.33 -2.55
N LEU A 54 4.46 -15.35 -1.25
CA LEU A 54 4.18 -16.47 -0.35
C LEU A 54 2.81 -16.34 0.33
N ILE A 55 2.13 -15.21 0.13
CA ILE A 55 0.80 -14.95 0.64
C ILE A 55 -0.13 -14.46 -0.47
N SER A 56 -1.41 -14.75 -0.30
CA SER A 56 -2.49 -14.11 -1.05
C SER A 56 -3.37 -13.34 -0.07
N ILE A 57 -3.72 -12.10 -0.44
CA ILE A 57 -4.54 -11.21 0.39
C ILE A 57 -5.85 -10.91 -0.34
N GLU A 58 -6.97 -11.17 0.31
CA GLU A 58 -8.28 -10.73 -0.15
C GLU A 58 -8.53 -9.30 0.32
N VAL A 59 -9.04 -8.43 -0.57
CA VAL A 59 -9.34 -7.03 -0.24
C VAL A 59 -10.70 -6.63 -0.81
N ASP A 60 -11.33 -5.67 -0.15
CA ASP A 60 -12.60 -5.09 -0.59
C ASP A 60 -12.33 -3.89 -1.52
N SER A 61 -13.02 -3.80 -2.65
CA SER A 61 -13.10 -2.55 -3.43
C SER A 61 -14.02 -1.57 -2.72
N LEU A 62 -13.61 -0.31 -2.60
CA LEU A 62 -14.38 0.75 -1.96
C LEU A 62 -15.04 1.68 -2.98
N ASN A 63 -14.25 2.28 -3.85
CA ASN A 63 -14.71 3.28 -4.80
C ASN A 63 -13.66 3.53 -5.89
N THR A 64 -14.02 4.35 -6.87
CA THR A 64 -13.17 4.75 -7.98
C THR A 64 -13.20 6.26 -8.15
N TYR A 65 -12.06 6.85 -8.47
CA TYR A 65 -11.96 8.25 -8.86
C TYR A 65 -11.48 8.35 -10.32
N ASN A 66 -12.27 9.05 -11.16
CA ASN A 66 -12.00 9.28 -12.58
C ASN A 66 -11.57 8.01 -13.34
N SER A 67 -12.26 6.88 -13.13
CA SER A 67 -11.98 5.52 -13.67
C SER A 67 -10.63 4.89 -13.34
N ASP A 68 -9.61 5.66 -12.99
CA ASP A 68 -8.22 5.22 -13.05
C ASP A 68 -7.59 5.02 -11.67
N ILE A 69 -8.16 5.66 -10.65
CA ILE A 69 -7.72 5.50 -9.26
C ILE A 69 -8.75 4.66 -8.53
N LEU A 70 -8.37 3.45 -8.17
CA LEU A 70 -9.21 2.50 -7.44
C LEU A 70 -8.82 2.48 -5.96
N PHE A 71 -9.80 2.51 -5.06
CA PHE A 71 -9.59 2.49 -3.62
C PHE A 71 -9.97 1.14 -3.06
N TYR A 72 -9.11 0.59 -2.21
CA TYR A 72 -9.27 -0.75 -1.65
C TYR A 72 -9.05 -0.77 -0.16
N ARG A 73 -9.68 -1.73 0.51
CA ARG A 73 -9.62 -1.91 1.95
C ARG A 73 -9.25 -3.33 2.31
N PHE A 74 -8.35 -3.44 3.28
CA PHE A 74 -8.20 -4.65 4.08
C PHE A 74 -8.67 -4.36 5.51
N LYS A 75 -9.57 -5.19 6.02
CA LYS A 75 -10.06 -5.13 7.39
C LYS A 75 -9.76 -6.44 8.12
N LEU A 76 -9.03 -6.34 9.22
CA LEU A 76 -8.67 -7.49 10.06
C LEU A 76 -9.93 -8.19 10.57
N GLY A 77 -9.94 -9.51 10.52
CA GLY A 77 -11.08 -10.34 10.94
C GLY A 77 -12.23 -10.40 9.91
N LYS A 78 -12.19 -9.58 8.86
CA LYS A 78 -13.12 -9.67 7.73
C LYS A 78 -12.42 -10.27 6.50
N ASN A 79 -11.32 -9.66 6.10
CA ASN A 79 -10.53 -10.06 4.96
C ASN A 79 -9.55 -11.17 5.33
N LYS A 80 -9.24 -12.05 4.36
CA LYS A 80 -8.40 -13.22 4.58
C LYS A 80 -6.99 -12.99 4.05
N VAL A 81 -6.03 -13.58 4.75
CA VAL A 81 -4.67 -13.79 4.26
C VAL A 81 -4.45 -15.29 4.18
N GLN A 82 -4.10 -15.78 3.00
CA GLN A 82 -3.88 -17.19 2.73
C GLN A 82 -2.39 -17.43 2.50
N LEU A 83 -1.84 -18.47 3.13
CA LEU A 83 -0.48 -18.94 2.85
C LEU A 83 -0.50 -19.80 1.60
N LEU A 84 0.47 -19.59 0.71
CA LEU A 84 0.62 -20.38 -0.51
C LEU A 84 1.62 -21.53 -0.37
N ASP A 85 2.33 -21.57 0.77
CA ASP A 85 3.32 -22.60 1.10
C ASP A 85 3.11 -23.08 2.54
N GLU A 86 2.87 -24.39 2.69
CA GLU A 86 2.60 -25.04 3.97
C GLU A 86 3.81 -25.09 4.92
N SER A 87 5.02 -24.86 4.41
CA SER A 87 6.24 -24.79 5.23
C SER A 87 6.38 -23.46 6.00
N ILE A 88 5.46 -22.52 5.76
CA ILE A 88 5.47 -21.18 6.33
C ILE A 88 4.42 -21.05 7.42
N GLU A 89 4.73 -20.28 8.45
CA GLU A 89 3.79 -19.76 9.43
C GLU A 89 3.65 -18.24 9.27
N ILE A 90 2.45 -17.74 9.53
CA ILE A 90 2.13 -16.32 9.49
C ILE A 90 1.84 -15.81 10.89
N SER A 91 2.42 -14.66 11.22
CA SER A 91 2.04 -13.89 12.40
C SER A 91 1.60 -12.50 11.96
N ILE A 92 0.44 -12.07 12.44
CA ILE A 92 -0.11 -10.74 12.15
C ILE A 92 0.15 -9.87 13.37
N ASN A 93 1.07 -8.92 13.25
CA ASN A 93 1.29 -7.90 14.25
C ASN A 93 0.20 -6.82 14.14
N SER A 94 -1.02 -7.22 14.45
CA SER A 94 -2.24 -6.43 14.32
C SER A 94 -2.52 -5.51 15.50
N SER A 95 -1.57 -5.39 16.44
CA SER A 95 -1.77 -4.85 17.80
C SER A 95 -2.31 -3.40 17.87
N SER A 96 -2.56 -2.77 16.74
CA SER A 96 -2.65 -1.33 16.65
C SER A 96 -3.59 -0.85 15.50
N CYS A 97 -3.98 -1.71 14.54
CA CYS A 97 -5.00 -1.40 13.51
C CYS A 97 -5.88 -2.55 13.06
N ASN A 98 -7.13 -2.20 12.79
CA ASN A 98 -8.12 -3.11 12.22
C ASN A 98 -8.41 -2.81 10.74
N GLU A 99 -7.93 -1.70 10.17
CA GLU A 99 -8.29 -1.29 8.81
C GLU A 99 -7.12 -0.59 8.09
N TYR A 100 -6.89 -1.00 6.85
CA TYR A 100 -5.84 -0.50 5.97
C TYR A 100 -6.46 -0.10 4.63
N ILE A 101 -6.07 1.05 4.09
CA ILE A 101 -6.60 1.56 2.82
C ILE A 101 -5.46 1.97 1.90
N LEU A 102 -5.47 1.38 0.70
CA LEU A 102 -4.60 1.75 -0.42
C LEU A 102 -5.45 2.34 -1.55
N ALA A 103 -4.88 3.28 -2.30
CA ALA A 103 -5.32 3.60 -3.64
C ALA A 103 -4.36 2.96 -4.65
N LEU A 104 -4.86 2.54 -5.81
CA LEU A 104 -4.09 2.04 -6.95
C LEU A 104 -4.41 2.88 -8.18
N ASN A 105 -3.37 3.41 -8.81
CA ASN A 105 -3.47 3.98 -10.14
C ASN A 105 -3.26 2.89 -11.18
N ILE A 106 -4.30 2.53 -11.92
CA ILE A 106 -4.26 1.41 -12.88
C ILE A 106 -3.45 1.72 -14.14
N ASN A 107 -3.20 3.00 -14.42
CA ASN A 107 -2.43 3.41 -15.59
C ASN A 107 -0.93 3.16 -15.40
N ASN A 108 -0.43 3.28 -14.17
CA ASN A 108 1.00 3.15 -13.86
C ASN A 108 1.31 2.16 -12.74
N TYR A 109 0.29 1.43 -12.24
CA TYR A 109 0.36 0.45 -11.16
C TYR A 109 0.97 0.97 -9.85
N THR A 110 0.94 2.28 -9.63
CA THR A 110 1.43 2.88 -8.38
C THR A 110 0.36 2.76 -7.30
N SER A 111 0.74 2.24 -6.13
CA SER A 111 -0.10 2.20 -4.95
C SER A 111 0.25 3.31 -3.95
N TYR A 112 -0.77 3.85 -3.28
CA TYR A 112 -0.64 4.95 -2.32
C TYR A 112 -1.24 4.54 -0.98
N ARG A 113 -0.46 4.68 0.10
CA ARG A 113 -0.89 4.42 1.48
C ARG A 113 -1.75 5.56 1.99
N LEU A 114 -3.00 5.28 2.34
CA LEU A 114 -3.94 6.30 2.78
C LEU A 114 -4.37 6.15 4.23
N LYS A 115 -4.35 4.93 4.77
CA LYS A 115 -4.76 4.65 6.14
C LYS A 115 -4.15 3.35 6.65
N GLY A 116 -3.74 3.35 7.91
CA GLY A 116 -3.27 2.16 8.62
C GLY A 116 -1.81 1.79 8.38
N PHE A 117 -1.05 2.63 7.67
CA PHE A 117 0.36 2.40 7.41
C PHE A 117 1.22 3.37 8.21
N ASN A 118 2.49 3.07 8.42
CA ASN A 118 3.48 3.93 9.08
C ASN A 118 3.74 5.25 8.31
N GLY A 119 3.19 5.40 7.11
CA GLY A 119 3.25 6.63 6.33
C GLY A 119 1.97 6.90 5.54
N ASN A 120 1.89 8.10 4.97
CA ASN A 120 0.76 8.54 4.16
C ASN A 120 1.22 9.17 2.85
N ASP A 121 0.67 8.69 1.73
CA ASP A 121 1.09 9.07 0.38
C ASP A 121 0.11 10.05 -0.29
N LEU A 122 -0.78 10.72 0.48
CA LEU A 122 -1.81 11.60 -0.09
C LEU A 122 -1.25 12.69 -1.00
N LEU A 123 -0.13 13.34 -0.62
CA LEU A 123 0.46 14.40 -1.46
C LEU A 123 0.93 13.86 -2.82
N PHE A 124 1.45 12.63 -2.86
CA PHE A 124 1.84 11.97 -4.10
C PHE A 124 0.62 11.60 -4.94
N LEU A 125 -0.44 11.08 -4.31
CA LEU A 125 -1.71 10.79 -5.00
C LEU A 125 -2.29 12.06 -5.63
N LEU A 126 -2.37 13.17 -4.89
CA LEU A 126 -2.91 14.44 -5.40
C LEU A 126 -2.10 14.98 -6.57
N ARG A 127 -0.76 14.89 -6.49
CA ARG A 127 0.14 15.28 -7.57
C ARG A 127 -0.12 14.45 -8.83
N ASP A 128 -0.25 13.14 -8.67
CA ASP A 128 -0.39 12.23 -9.81
C ASP A 128 -1.77 12.37 -10.46
N ILE A 129 -2.85 12.55 -9.67
CA ILE A 129 -4.18 12.90 -10.19
C ILE A 129 -4.11 14.18 -11.01
N ASN A 130 -3.45 15.23 -10.50
CA ASN A 130 -3.33 16.50 -11.21
C ASN A 130 -2.52 16.37 -12.51
N ARG A 131 -1.48 15.54 -12.53
CA ARG A 131 -0.67 15.29 -13.73
C ARG A 131 -1.46 14.57 -14.81
N LEU A 132 -2.37 13.68 -14.44
CA LEU A 132 -3.20 12.91 -15.37
C LEU A 132 -4.45 13.67 -15.83
N SER A 133 -4.82 14.75 -15.14
CA SER A 133 -5.96 15.56 -15.53
C SER A 133 -5.62 16.44 -16.74
N SER A 134 -6.60 16.61 -17.64
CA SER A 134 -6.51 17.53 -18.78
C SER A 134 -6.41 19.00 -18.38
N SER A 135 -6.74 19.33 -17.13
CA SER A 135 -6.66 20.69 -16.59
C SER A 135 -6.16 20.67 -15.15
N LYS A 136 -5.47 21.73 -14.73
CA LYS A 136 -4.96 21.85 -13.36
C LYS A 136 -6.11 22.02 -12.37
N ILE A 137 -6.29 21.06 -11.48
CA ILE A 137 -7.30 21.09 -10.43
C ILE A 137 -6.65 21.58 -9.13
N SER A 138 -7.29 22.53 -8.44
CA SER A 138 -6.77 22.98 -7.14
C SER A 138 -6.86 21.86 -6.10
N SER A 139 -5.89 21.80 -5.18
CA SER A 139 -5.90 20.78 -4.12
C SER A 139 -7.19 20.80 -3.31
N LYS A 140 -7.76 22.00 -3.04
CA LYS A 140 -9.06 22.13 -2.37
C LYS A 140 -10.19 21.40 -3.12
N LYS A 141 -10.25 21.53 -4.45
CA LYS A 141 -11.25 20.83 -5.26
C LYS A 141 -11.01 19.31 -5.27
N LEU A 142 -9.76 18.88 -5.41
CA LEU A 142 -9.42 17.45 -5.36
C LEU A 142 -9.78 16.81 -4.01
N LEU A 143 -9.43 17.45 -2.90
CA LEU A 143 -9.73 16.96 -1.56
C LEU A 143 -11.23 16.85 -1.32
N LEU A 144 -12.01 17.83 -1.80
CA LEU A 144 -13.47 17.78 -1.73
C LEU A 144 -14.01 16.58 -2.52
N SER A 145 -13.56 16.40 -3.76
CA SER A 145 -14.00 15.28 -4.60
C SER A 145 -13.62 13.91 -4.00
N LEU A 146 -12.40 13.78 -3.45
CA LEU A 146 -11.96 12.55 -2.77
C LEU A 146 -12.77 12.28 -1.50
N SER A 147 -13.09 13.31 -0.73
CA SER A 147 -13.90 13.18 0.49
C SER A 147 -15.31 12.68 0.17
N ASN A 148 -15.89 13.11 -0.96
CA ASN A 148 -17.22 12.67 -1.41
C ASN A 148 -17.29 11.18 -1.80
N LEU A 149 -16.15 10.49 -1.96
CA LEU A 149 -16.12 9.05 -2.19
C LEU A 149 -16.50 8.24 -0.95
N ASN A 150 -16.51 8.87 0.24
CA ASN A 150 -16.91 8.27 1.52
C ASN A 150 -16.19 6.96 1.86
N ILE A 151 -14.90 6.86 1.53
CA ILE A 151 -14.09 5.64 1.73
C ILE A 151 -13.56 5.46 3.16
N GLY A 152 -13.87 6.37 4.08
CA GLY A 152 -13.43 6.31 5.48
C GLY A 152 -12.02 6.87 5.72
N VAL A 153 -11.57 7.81 4.88
CA VAL A 153 -10.30 8.55 4.98
C VAL A 153 -10.60 10.04 5.13
N ASP A 154 -10.04 10.70 6.16
CA ASP A 154 -10.11 12.15 6.31
C ASP A 154 -9.01 12.84 5.47
N PHE A 155 -9.25 12.93 4.16
CA PHE A 155 -8.31 13.55 3.23
C PHE A 155 -7.97 15.01 3.60
N SER A 156 -8.94 15.75 4.11
CA SER A 156 -8.74 17.17 4.46
C SER A 156 -7.86 17.31 5.69
N GLY A 157 -8.08 16.48 6.72
CA GLY A 157 -7.22 16.41 7.90
C GLY A 157 -5.80 16.00 7.54
N ILE A 158 -5.64 14.88 6.81
CA ILE A 158 -4.34 14.38 6.36
C ILE A 158 -3.58 15.44 5.59
N TYR A 159 -4.22 16.10 4.62
CA TYR A 159 -3.58 17.14 3.83
C TYR A 159 -3.07 18.30 4.68
N LYS A 160 -3.89 18.79 5.63
CA LYS A 160 -3.49 19.86 6.55
C LYS A 160 -2.30 19.44 7.40
N ALA A 161 -2.38 18.26 8.01
CA ALA A 161 -1.34 17.72 8.87
C ALA A 161 0.01 17.56 8.13
N LEU A 162 -0.02 17.04 6.90
CA LEU A 162 1.18 16.92 6.06
C LEU A 162 1.78 18.28 5.68
N LEU A 163 0.95 19.29 5.41
CA LEU A 163 1.43 20.65 5.11
C LEU A 163 2.01 21.36 6.33
N SER A 164 1.45 21.13 7.51
CA SER A 164 1.93 21.71 8.77
C SER A 164 3.03 20.88 9.45
N LEU A 165 3.41 19.74 8.86
CA LEU A 165 4.34 18.77 9.45
C LEU A 165 3.88 18.26 10.84
N ASP A 166 2.56 18.19 11.06
CA ASP A 166 1.95 17.70 12.29
C ASP A 166 1.74 16.18 12.20
N PHE A 167 2.81 15.41 12.40
CA PHE A 167 2.78 13.94 12.29
C PHE A 167 2.02 13.25 13.44
N GLU A 168 1.66 13.99 14.50
CA GLU A 168 0.89 13.50 15.65
C GLU A 168 -0.62 13.68 15.47
N ALA A 169 -1.04 14.34 14.37
CA ALA A 169 -2.44 14.59 14.07
C ALA A 169 -3.26 13.29 14.03
N GLU A 170 -4.44 13.30 14.67
CA GLU A 170 -5.31 12.11 14.78
C GLU A 170 -5.64 11.46 13.42
N CYS A 171 -5.77 12.26 12.36
CA CYS A 171 -6.02 11.78 11.00
C CYS A 171 -4.81 11.08 10.35
N LEU A 172 -3.60 11.34 10.83
CA LEU A 172 -2.36 10.68 10.40
C LEU A 172 -1.97 9.53 11.31
N LYS A 173 -2.49 9.50 12.55
CA LYS A 173 -2.16 8.47 13.53
C LYS A 173 -2.25 7.11 12.87
N THR A 174 -1.07 6.55 12.76
CA THR A 174 -0.87 5.22 12.25
C THR A 174 -1.30 4.28 13.36
N CYS A 175 -1.36 3.01 13.00
CA CYS A 175 -1.80 1.97 13.90
C CYS A 175 -0.99 1.98 15.20
N SER A 176 0.31 2.27 15.15
CA SER A 176 1.26 2.15 16.26
C SER A 176 1.01 3.02 17.48
N ASP A 177 0.07 3.97 17.44
CA ASP A 177 -0.33 4.72 18.63
C ASP A 177 -1.29 3.86 19.45
N GLY A 178 -0.73 3.08 20.38
CA GLY A 178 -1.51 2.27 21.31
C GLY A 178 -2.66 3.10 21.90
N LYS A 179 -3.90 2.67 21.65
CA LYS A 179 -5.03 3.20 22.41
C LYS A 179 -4.76 2.89 23.88
N GLU A 180 -4.82 3.91 24.74
CA GLU A 180 -4.74 3.70 26.19
C GLU A 180 -5.72 2.59 26.57
N ALA A 181 -5.19 1.46 27.06
CA ALA A 181 -6.00 0.30 27.45
C ALA A 181 -6.92 0.62 28.66
N HIS A 182 -6.65 1.74 29.33
CA HIS A 182 -7.40 2.24 30.47
C HIS A 182 -7.71 3.72 30.24
N GLY A 183 -8.99 4.08 30.19
CA GLY A 183 -9.43 5.46 30.05
C GLY A 183 -8.79 6.36 31.11
N LYS A 184 -8.60 7.64 30.75
CA LYS A 184 -8.07 8.68 31.64
C LYS A 184 -8.71 8.58 33.03
N ILE A 185 -7.88 8.30 34.04
CA ILE A 185 -8.26 8.46 35.43
C ILE A 185 -8.39 9.96 35.66
N HIS A 186 -9.62 10.46 35.72
CA HIS A 186 -9.89 11.80 36.20
C HIS A 186 -9.39 11.90 37.66
N LYS A 187 -8.42 12.80 37.89
CA LYS A 187 -8.10 13.29 39.23
C LYS A 187 -9.06 14.41 39.59
#